data_AF-A0A6P2MFK7-F1
#
_entry.id   AF-A0A6P2MFK7-F1
#
_cell.length_a   1.000
_cell.length_b   1.000
_cell.length_c   1.000
_cell.angle_alpha   90.00
_cell.angle_beta   90.00
_cell.angle_gamma   90.00
#
_symmetry.space_group_name_H-M   'P 1'
#
loop_
_entity.id
_entity.type
_entity.pdbx_description
1 polymer ?
#
loop_
_entity_poly.entity_id
_entity_poly.type
_entity_poly.pdbx_seq_one_letter_code
_entity_poly.pdbx_strand_id
1 'polypeptide(L)'
;MKKLLYMLALISPFAAAGDLSIDQGKILINDLIAAQQTCNKARIDDFESQKSCETAQNLESQLFAGGWCFIDSKNTYNPCGPDSARLMSFRKGGKSSQKAEMIFSYTANQYHIGQTVPTSALLYTYYPNRSCQLPLEKAKSMRYMERKVPGLGTYSGCYWRTIDNKVVSLFLFRGQTQYDTFPDFSIITLSLSPDGSEALVTGHLMTKQKLREITESN
;
A
#
# COMPACT_ATOMS: atom_id res chain seq x y z
N MET A 1 -44.58 -0.18 -32.90
CA MET A 1 -44.46 -0.44 -31.44
C MET A 1 -43.80 -1.80 -31.28
N LYS A 2 -42.69 -2.07 -30.59
CA LYS A 2 -41.79 -1.34 -29.68
C LYS A 2 -40.36 -1.84 -29.94
N LYS A 3 -39.38 -0.93 -30.04
CA LYS A 3 -37.95 -1.23 -29.93
C LYS A 3 -37.67 -1.52 -28.45
N LEU A 4 -37.20 -2.72 -28.10
CA LEU A 4 -36.70 -2.97 -26.75
C LEU A 4 -35.29 -2.39 -26.66
N LEU A 5 -35.18 -1.33 -25.87
CA LEU A 5 -33.95 -0.62 -25.56
C LEU A 5 -33.01 -1.53 -24.75
N TYR A 6 -31.88 -1.87 -25.36
CA TYR A 6 -30.63 -2.04 -24.64
C TYR A 6 -30.16 -0.65 -24.23
N MET A 7 -30.14 -0.35 -22.93
CA MET A 7 -29.29 0.68 -22.32
C MET A 7 -29.52 0.75 -20.82
N LEU A 8 -28.42 1.06 -20.12
CA LEU A 8 -28.25 1.39 -18.70
C LEU A 8 -27.92 0.16 -17.82
N ALA A 9 -26.74 0.06 -17.20
CA ALA A 9 -25.67 1.03 -17.08
C ALA A 9 -24.34 0.32 -16.84
N LEU A 10 -23.31 0.82 -17.52
CA LEU A 10 -21.92 0.68 -17.14
C LEU A 10 -21.77 1.10 -15.67
N ILE A 11 -21.57 0.11 -14.79
CA ILE A 11 -21.10 0.36 -13.43
C ILE A 11 -19.65 0.78 -13.56
N SER A 12 -19.48 2.09 -13.70
CA SER A 12 -18.18 2.74 -13.60
C SER A 12 -17.65 2.50 -12.18
N PRO A 13 -16.38 2.08 -11.97
CA PRO A 13 -15.86 1.72 -10.65
C PRO A 13 -15.57 2.92 -9.74
N PHE A 14 -16.16 4.08 -10.03
CA PHE A 14 -16.00 5.31 -9.26
C PHE A 14 -17.36 5.81 -8.76
N ALA A 15 -18.19 4.92 -8.22
CA ALA A 15 -19.19 5.36 -7.27
C ALA A 15 -18.44 5.86 -6.03
N ALA A 16 -18.61 7.13 -5.67
CA ALA A 16 -18.15 7.64 -4.39
C ALA A 16 -18.71 6.71 -3.31
N ALA A 17 -17.85 5.89 -2.71
CA ALA A 17 -18.25 4.96 -1.68
C ALA A 17 -18.83 5.78 -0.52
N GLY A 18 -20.16 5.70 -0.36
CA GLY A 18 -20.81 6.13 0.87
C GLY A 18 -20.26 5.32 2.03
N ASP A 19 -20.26 5.90 3.22
CA ASP A 19 -19.79 5.19 4.40
C ASP A 19 -20.66 3.93 4.61
N LEU A 20 -20.02 2.80 4.86
CA LEU A 20 -20.69 1.53 5.12
C LEU A 20 -21.48 1.63 6.43
N SER A 21 -22.71 1.12 6.42
CA SER A 21 -23.46 0.93 7.66
C SER A 21 -22.73 -0.03 8.61
N ILE A 22 -23.12 -0.01 9.90
CA ILE A 22 -22.56 -0.89 10.94
C ILE A 22 -22.66 -2.37 10.54
N ASP A 23 -23.81 -2.78 10.00
CA ASP A 23 -24.03 -4.19 9.64
C ASP A 23 -23.21 -4.60 8.41
N GLN A 24 -23.12 -3.73 7.39
CA GLN A 24 -22.28 -3.98 6.22
C GLN A 24 -20.80 -4.08 6.60
N GLY A 25 -20.32 -3.21 7.50
CA GLY A 25 -18.95 -3.25 7.99
C GLY A 25 -18.65 -4.55 8.74
N LYS A 26 -19.55 -5.00 9.63
CA LYS A 26 -19.41 -6.28 10.34
C LYS A 26 -19.38 -7.49 9.42
N ILE A 27 -20.22 -7.51 8.37
CA ILE A 27 -20.20 -8.57 7.36
C ILE A 27 -18.83 -8.64 6.68
N LEU A 28 -18.33 -7.50 6.20
CA LEU A 28 -17.02 -7.43 5.55
C LEU A 28 -15.87 -7.81 6.48
N ILE A 29 -15.96 -7.51 7.78
CA ILE A 29 -14.97 -7.95 8.78
C ILE A 29 -14.97 -9.48 8.90
N ASN A 30 -16.14 -10.12 8.94
CA ASN A 30 -16.22 -11.59 9.01
C ASN A 30 -15.64 -12.24 7.76
N ASP A 31 -15.97 -11.71 6.57
CA ASP A 31 -15.42 -12.17 5.30
C ASP A 31 -13.90 -11.97 5.26
N LEU A 32 -13.40 -10.84 5.77
CA LEU A 32 -11.98 -10.54 5.87
C LEU A 32 -11.25 -11.55 6.75
N ILE A 33 -11.80 -11.87 7.94
CA ILE A 33 -11.21 -12.86 8.84
C ILE A 33 -11.08 -14.22 8.14
N ALA A 34 -12.12 -14.66 7.44
CA ALA A 34 -12.08 -15.91 6.68
C ALA A 34 -11.03 -15.88 5.54
N ALA A 35 -10.95 -14.78 4.80
CA ALA A 35 -9.97 -14.59 3.73
C ALA A 35 -8.53 -14.55 4.28
N GLN A 36 -8.29 -13.84 5.38
CA GLN A 36 -6.98 -13.76 6.04
C GLN A 36 -6.52 -15.11 6.57
N GLN A 37 -7.41 -15.91 7.18
CA GLN A 37 -7.08 -17.28 7.61
C GLN A 37 -6.63 -18.16 6.45
N THR A 38 -7.25 -17.97 5.27
CA THR A 38 -6.87 -18.69 4.06
C THR A 38 -5.52 -18.20 3.54
N CYS A 39 -5.34 -16.88 3.40
CA CYS A 39 -4.09 -16.25 2.98
C CYS A 39 -2.90 -16.65 3.87
N ASN A 40 -3.07 -16.65 5.19
CA ASN A 40 -1.99 -16.99 6.14
C ASN A 40 -1.53 -18.46 6.05
N LYS A 41 -2.40 -19.34 5.55
CA LYS A 41 -2.07 -20.77 5.31
C LYS A 41 -1.56 -21.01 3.89
N ALA A 42 -1.68 -20.01 3.03
CA ALA A 42 -1.41 -20.11 1.61
C ALA A 42 0.10 -20.11 1.34
N ARG A 43 0.54 -20.91 0.36
CA ARG A 43 1.91 -20.85 -0.12
C ARG A 43 1.97 -19.78 -1.19
N ILE A 44 2.73 -18.70 -0.96
CA ILE A 44 2.68 -17.50 -1.81
C ILE A 44 3.12 -17.77 -3.28
N ASP A 45 3.80 -18.88 -3.54
CA ASP A 45 4.20 -19.31 -4.88
C ASP A 45 3.07 -19.97 -5.69
N ASP A 46 1.90 -20.23 -5.08
CA ASP A 46 0.71 -20.80 -5.72
C ASP A 46 -0.29 -19.70 -6.15
N PHE A 47 -0.86 -19.85 -7.34
CA PHE A 47 -1.75 -18.85 -7.93
C PHE A 47 -3.05 -18.69 -7.14
N GLU A 48 -3.65 -19.80 -6.69
CA GLU A 48 -4.87 -19.76 -5.88
C GLU A 48 -4.59 -19.14 -4.50
N SER A 49 -3.42 -19.44 -3.94
CA SER A 49 -2.92 -18.82 -2.72
C SER A 49 -2.76 -17.30 -2.86
N GLN A 50 -2.21 -16.80 -3.97
CA GLN A 50 -2.12 -15.36 -4.26
C GLN A 50 -3.50 -14.70 -4.32
N LYS A 51 -4.44 -15.33 -5.03
CA LYS A 51 -5.82 -14.85 -5.16
C LYS A 51 -6.55 -14.75 -3.82
N SER A 52 -6.27 -15.65 -2.89
CA SER A 52 -6.84 -15.59 -1.53
C SER A 52 -6.33 -14.37 -0.75
N CYS A 53 -5.04 -14.04 -0.85
CA CYS A 53 -4.47 -12.85 -0.25
C CYS A 53 -4.94 -11.56 -0.92
N GLU A 54 -5.10 -11.56 -2.25
CA GLU A 54 -5.74 -10.45 -2.98
C GLU A 54 -7.16 -10.19 -2.51
N THR A 55 -7.92 -11.27 -2.26
CA THR A 55 -9.29 -11.17 -1.73
C THR A 55 -9.30 -10.51 -0.36
N ALA A 56 -8.42 -10.94 0.56
CA ALA A 56 -8.29 -10.31 1.88
C ALA A 56 -7.93 -8.82 1.76
N GLN A 57 -6.96 -8.47 0.92
CA GLN A 57 -6.58 -7.06 0.69
C GLN A 57 -7.73 -6.23 0.10
N ASN A 58 -8.50 -6.81 -0.82
CA ASN A 58 -9.64 -6.13 -1.44
C ASN A 58 -10.76 -5.89 -0.41
N LEU A 59 -10.97 -6.80 0.54
CA LEU A 59 -11.90 -6.62 1.65
C LEU A 59 -11.43 -5.51 2.61
N GLU A 60 -10.15 -5.48 2.98
CA GLU A 60 -9.58 -4.37 3.77
C GLU A 60 -9.73 -3.03 3.04
N SER A 61 -9.50 -3.02 1.72
CA SER A 61 -9.65 -1.81 0.89
C SER A 61 -11.10 -1.33 0.83
N GLN A 62 -12.08 -2.24 0.81
CA GLN A 62 -13.51 -1.92 0.83
C GLN A 62 -13.94 -1.38 2.18
N LEU A 63 -13.52 -2.01 3.28
CA LEU A 63 -13.73 -1.50 4.64
C LEU A 63 -13.19 -0.07 4.75
N PHE A 64 -11.94 0.14 4.32
CA PHE A 64 -11.34 1.47 4.35
C PHE A 64 -12.07 2.46 3.45
N ALA A 65 -12.38 2.13 2.20
CA ALA A 65 -13.14 3.02 1.32
C ALA A 65 -14.51 3.41 1.89
N GLY A 66 -15.13 2.47 2.62
CA GLY A 66 -16.39 2.63 3.32
C GLY A 66 -16.31 3.31 4.69
N GLY A 67 -15.19 3.93 5.06
CA GLY A 67 -15.09 4.70 6.31
C GLY A 67 -14.76 3.87 7.55
N TRP A 68 -14.15 2.69 7.38
CA TRP A 68 -13.69 1.85 8.48
C TRP A 68 -12.17 1.79 8.57
N CYS A 69 -11.62 1.99 9.77
CA CYS A 69 -10.19 2.04 10.01
C CYS A 69 -9.79 0.91 10.98
N PHE A 70 -8.61 0.34 10.76
CA PHE A 70 -8.04 -0.63 11.67
C PHE A 70 -7.60 0.04 12.98
N ILE A 71 -7.99 -0.54 14.11
CA ILE A 71 -7.69 -0.03 15.45
C ILE A 71 -6.83 -1.06 16.19
N ASP A 72 -5.53 -0.77 16.32
CA ASP A 72 -4.53 -1.69 16.90
C ASP A 72 -4.94 -2.21 18.29
N SER A 73 -5.46 -1.33 19.16
CA SER A 73 -5.87 -1.70 20.53
C SER A 73 -7.04 -2.70 20.57
N LYS A 74 -7.79 -2.83 19.48
CA LYS A 74 -8.92 -3.76 19.35
C LYS A 74 -8.64 -4.88 18.36
N ASN A 75 -7.50 -4.82 17.66
CA ASN A 75 -7.09 -5.75 16.61
C ASN A 75 -8.21 -6.00 15.57
N THR A 76 -8.93 -4.94 15.18
CA THR A 76 -10.08 -5.04 14.26
C THR A 76 -10.42 -3.70 13.62
N TYR A 77 -11.27 -3.74 12.60
CA TYR A 77 -11.82 -2.56 11.94
C TYR A 77 -13.01 -1.99 12.71
N ASN A 78 -13.07 -0.67 12.83
CA ASN A 78 -14.22 0.08 13.34
C ASN A 78 -14.48 1.30 12.45
N PRO A 79 -15.65 1.96 12.57
CA PRO A 79 -15.84 3.26 11.95
C PRO A 79 -14.68 4.19 12.31
N CYS A 80 -14.10 4.85 11.31
CA CYS A 80 -12.93 5.70 11.50
C CYS A 80 -13.22 6.81 12.51
N GLY A 81 -12.30 6.99 13.45
CA GLY A 81 -12.33 8.14 14.37
C GLY A 81 -11.94 9.45 13.67
N PRO A 82 -12.03 10.59 14.38
CA PRO A 82 -11.72 11.92 13.83
C PRO A 82 -10.31 12.03 13.23
N ASP A 83 -9.32 11.40 13.87
CA ASP A 83 -7.92 11.47 13.45
C ASP A 83 -7.68 10.75 12.12
N SER A 84 -8.24 9.56 11.94
CA SER A 84 -8.17 8.82 10.68
C SER A 84 -9.05 9.45 9.60
N ALA A 85 -10.19 10.04 9.97
CA ALA A 85 -11.06 10.78 9.05
C ALA A 85 -10.35 12.00 8.44
N ARG A 86 -9.45 12.67 9.17
CA ARG A 86 -8.58 13.74 8.63
C ARG A 86 -7.71 13.21 7.48
N LEU A 87 -7.06 12.07 7.63
CA LEU A 87 -6.24 11.45 6.57
C LEU A 87 -7.10 10.97 5.38
N MET A 88 -8.30 10.46 5.64
CA MET A 88 -9.27 10.11 4.59
C MET A 88 -9.77 11.34 3.83
N SER A 89 -9.94 12.48 4.50
CA SER A 89 -10.37 13.73 3.88
C SER A 89 -9.33 14.29 2.91
N PHE A 90 -8.02 14.06 3.14
CA PHE A 90 -6.98 14.39 2.15
C PHE A 90 -7.12 13.55 0.88
N ARG A 91 -7.58 12.29 0.99
CA ARG A 91 -7.87 11.42 -0.16
C ARG A 91 -9.17 11.81 -0.89
N LYS A 92 -10.22 12.20 -0.15
CA LYS A 92 -11.55 12.53 -0.72
C LYS A 92 -11.71 14.01 -1.14
N GLY A 93 -10.91 14.94 -0.62
CA GLY A 93 -11.21 16.38 -0.67
C GLY A 93 -10.13 17.32 -1.24
N GLY A 94 -8.97 16.83 -1.65
CA GLY A 94 -7.90 17.71 -2.12
C GLY A 94 -7.80 17.82 -3.64
N LYS A 95 -8.25 18.93 -4.24
CA LYS A 95 -7.59 19.46 -5.46
C LYS A 95 -6.18 19.95 -5.05
N SER A 96 -5.32 19.03 -4.65
CA SER A 96 -3.90 19.30 -4.56
C SER A 96 -3.38 19.40 -5.99
N SER A 97 -2.87 20.57 -6.38
CA SER A 97 -2.17 20.76 -7.66
C SER A 97 -0.87 19.95 -7.75
N GLN A 98 -0.40 19.41 -6.63
CA GLN A 98 0.69 18.44 -6.59
C GLN A 98 0.10 17.02 -6.63
N LYS A 99 0.43 16.26 -7.68
CA LYS A 99 0.23 14.80 -7.68
C LYS A 99 0.88 14.27 -6.40
N ALA A 100 0.08 13.68 -5.51
CA ALA A 100 0.60 13.03 -4.32
C ALA A 100 1.68 12.06 -4.75
N GLU A 101 2.89 12.23 -4.23
CA GLU A 101 3.97 11.33 -4.58
C GLU A 101 3.64 9.93 -4.08
N MET A 102 3.72 8.97 -4.98
CA MET A 102 3.53 7.58 -4.61
C MET A 102 4.74 7.09 -3.83
N ILE A 103 4.49 6.53 -2.65
CA ILE A 103 5.53 6.06 -1.74
C ILE A 103 5.20 4.64 -1.28
N PHE A 104 6.21 3.79 -1.24
CA PHE A 104 6.10 2.45 -0.68
C PHE A 104 7.02 2.26 0.51
N SER A 105 6.75 1.25 1.33
CA SER A 105 7.66 0.89 2.40
C SER A 105 7.71 -0.61 2.65
N TYR A 106 8.92 -1.11 2.94
CA TYR A 106 9.09 -2.42 3.54
C TYR A 106 9.12 -2.28 5.06
N THR A 107 8.34 -3.11 5.73
CA THR A 107 8.12 -3.02 7.17
C THR A 107 8.43 -4.34 7.85
N ALA A 108 9.00 -4.26 9.05
CA ALA A 108 9.26 -5.44 9.88
C ALA A 108 7.97 -6.00 10.53
N ASN A 109 6.95 -5.14 10.68
CA ASN A 109 5.65 -5.50 11.20
C ASN A 109 4.63 -5.62 10.08
N GLN A 110 3.61 -6.46 10.27
CA GLN A 110 2.42 -6.44 9.44
C GLN A 110 1.59 -5.19 9.78
N TYR A 111 1.18 -4.46 8.75
CA TYR A 111 0.28 -3.31 8.88
C TYR A 111 -1.00 -3.56 8.07
N HIS A 112 -2.07 -2.84 8.40
CA HIS A 112 -3.38 -3.00 7.76
C HIS A 112 -3.77 -1.76 6.96
N ILE A 113 -4.55 -1.94 5.89
CA ILE A 113 -5.09 -0.79 5.16
C ILE A 113 -5.96 0.05 6.08
N GLY A 114 -5.74 1.36 6.10
CA GLY A 114 -6.42 2.31 6.99
C GLY A 114 -5.71 2.54 8.32
N GLN A 115 -4.65 1.80 8.62
CA GLN A 115 -3.81 2.06 9.79
C GLN A 115 -2.92 3.28 9.55
N THR A 116 -2.81 4.13 10.57
CA THR A 116 -1.83 5.23 10.58
C THR A 116 -0.60 4.78 11.35
N VAL A 117 0.58 4.97 10.77
CA VAL A 117 1.85 4.55 11.34
C VAL A 117 2.80 5.74 11.37
N PRO A 118 3.63 5.89 12.42
CA PRO A 118 4.64 6.94 12.42
C PRO A 118 5.68 6.62 11.34
N THR A 119 6.10 7.62 10.56
CA THR A 119 7.14 7.41 9.53
C THR A 119 8.44 6.92 10.15
N SER A 120 8.62 7.12 11.45
CA SER A 120 9.75 6.60 12.20
C SER A 120 9.84 5.08 12.25
N ALA A 121 8.74 4.35 12.03
CA ALA A 121 8.67 2.89 12.02
C ALA A 121 8.92 2.28 10.63
N LEU A 122 9.03 3.11 9.59
CA LEU A 122 9.28 2.69 8.22
C LEU A 122 10.80 2.57 8.00
N LEU A 123 11.28 1.33 7.88
CA LEU A 123 12.73 1.07 7.76
C LEU A 123 13.26 1.33 6.35
N TYR A 124 12.43 1.08 5.33
CA TYR A 124 12.76 1.39 3.94
C TYR A 124 11.61 2.17 3.34
N THR A 125 11.90 3.30 2.72
CA THR A 125 10.93 4.12 2.01
C THR A 125 11.35 4.21 0.55
N TYR A 126 10.50 3.71 -0.34
CA TYR A 126 10.76 3.59 -1.77
C TYR A 126 10.03 4.68 -2.55
N TYR A 127 10.74 5.36 -3.44
CA TYR A 127 10.23 6.46 -4.25
C TYR A 127 10.24 6.08 -5.74
N PRO A 128 9.17 5.45 -6.28
CA PRO A 128 9.11 4.91 -7.64
C PRO A 128 9.35 5.92 -8.76
N ASN A 129 9.05 7.19 -8.51
CA ASN A 129 9.15 8.25 -9.51
C ASN A 129 10.48 9.02 -9.42
N ARG A 130 11.31 8.73 -8.42
CA ARG A 130 12.61 9.38 -8.22
C ARG A 130 13.73 8.49 -8.75
N SER A 131 14.58 9.04 -9.60
CA SER A 131 15.78 8.34 -10.07
C SER A 131 16.77 8.13 -8.93
N CYS A 132 17.41 6.97 -8.91
CA CYS A 132 18.54 6.69 -8.02
C CYS A 132 19.66 7.72 -8.20
N GLN A 133 20.24 8.18 -7.09
CA GLN A 133 21.32 9.18 -7.07
C GLN A 133 22.66 8.60 -6.61
N LEU A 134 22.74 7.30 -6.29
CA LEU A 134 24.01 6.68 -5.95
C LEU A 134 24.93 6.62 -7.19
N PRO A 135 26.24 6.86 -7.03
CA PRO A 135 27.20 6.88 -8.13
C PRO A 135 27.56 5.45 -8.58
N LEU A 136 26.58 4.70 -9.06
CA LEU A 136 26.73 3.32 -9.53
C LEU A 136 26.48 3.26 -11.03
N GLU A 137 27.25 2.46 -11.77
CA GLU A 137 27.11 2.34 -13.23
C GLU A 137 25.69 1.92 -13.66
N LYS A 138 25.01 1.11 -12.84
CA LYS A 138 23.64 0.62 -13.08
C LYS A 138 22.54 1.48 -12.43
N ALA A 139 22.87 2.66 -11.87
CA ALA A 139 21.91 3.51 -11.19
C ALA A 139 20.76 4.01 -12.08
N LYS A 140 20.97 4.11 -13.40
CA LYS A 140 19.96 4.63 -14.34
C LYS A 140 18.66 3.81 -14.39
N SER A 141 18.73 2.50 -14.14
CA SER A 141 17.55 1.63 -14.08
C SER A 141 16.98 1.46 -12.68
N MET A 142 17.59 2.10 -11.67
CA MET A 142 17.19 2.01 -10.27
C MET A 142 16.41 3.26 -9.84
N ARG A 143 15.60 3.10 -8.80
CA ARG A 143 14.81 4.17 -8.20
C ARG A 143 15.35 4.53 -6.82
N TYR A 144 15.10 5.76 -6.39
CA TYR A 144 15.57 6.24 -5.10
C TYR A 144 14.84 5.56 -3.95
N MET A 145 15.56 5.27 -2.88
CA MET A 145 14.99 4.86 -1.60
C MET A 145 15.74 5.50 -0.44
N GLU A 146 15.09 5.53 0.71
CA GLU A 146 15.68 5.90 1.99
C GLU A 146 15.65 4.69 2.92
N ARG A 147 16.77 4.41 3.58
CA ARG A 147 16.86 3.35 4.60
C ARG A 147 17.08 4.02 5.94
N LYS A 148 16.13 3.84 6.84
CA LYS A 148 16.28 4.25 8.22
C LYS A 148 16.97 3.15 9.01
N VAL A 149 18.10 3.48 9.63
CA VAL A 149 18.84 2.60 10.54
C VAL A 149 18.63 3.13 11.97
N PRO A 150 17.91 2.38 12.84
CA PRO A 150 17.65 2.81 14.21
C PRO A 150 18.93 3.20 14.95
N GLY A 151 18.92 4.37 15.58
CA GLY A 151 20.07 4.92 16.32
C GLY A 151 21.21 5.49 15.47
N LEU A 152 21.13 5.41 14.13
CA LEU A 152 22.21 5.84 13.24
C LEU A 152 21.78 6.87 12.19
N GLY A 153 20.50 6.92 11.84
CA GLY A 153 19.93 7.93 10.94
C GLY A 153 19.35 7.34 9.65
N THR A 154 19.15 8.19 8.66
CA THR A 154 18.57 7.82 7.35
C THR A 154 19.65 7.88 6.27
N TYR A 155 19.75 6.82 5.48
CA TYR A 155 20.72 6.67 4.40
C TYR A 155 20.03 6.67 3.05
N SER A 156 20.59 7.39 2.09
CA SER A 156 20.19 7.30 0.69
C SER A 156 20.58 5.94 0.11
N GLY A 157 19.65 5.37 -0.64
CA GLY A 157 19.85 4.12 -1.34
C GLY A 157 19.19 4.13 -2.71
N CYS A 158 19.27 2.98 -3.37
CA CYS A 158 18.62 2.70 -4.62
C CYS A 158 17.95 1.33 -4.56
N TYR A 159 16.84 1.20 -5.25
CA TYR A 159 16.15 -0.08 -5.35
C TYR A 159 15.78 -0.38 -6.80
N TRP A 160 15.62 -1.66 -7.09
CA TRP A 160 15.02 -2.16 -8.32
C TRP A 160 14.28 -3.45 -8.02
N ARG A 161 13.53 -3.93 -9.02
CA ARG A 161 12.78 -5.18 -8.90
C ARG A 161 13.38 -6.24 -9.80
N THR A 162 13.34 -7.48 -9.35
CA THR A 162 13.73 -8.64 -10.15
C THR A 162 12.50 -9.32 -10.75
N ILE A 163 12.73 -10.23 -11.70
CA ILE A 163 11.67 -11.03 -12.36
C ILE A 163 10.97 -11.96 -11.36
N ASP A 164 11.65 -12.32 -10.28
CA ASP A 164 11.19 -13.24 -9.23
C ASP A 164 10.40 -12.57 -8.11
N ASN A 165 9.77 -11.41 -8.36
CA ASN A 165 8.95 -10.69 -7.38
C ASN A 165 9.72 -10.28 -6.11
N LYS A 166 10.98 -9.85 -6.27
CA LYS A 166 11.75 -9.31 -5.16
C LYS A 166 12.12 -7.86 -5.44
N VAL A 167 12.03 -7.05 -4.40
CA VAL A 167 12.68 -5.73 -4.35
C VAL A 167 14.08 -5.92 -3.82
N VAL A 168 15.05 -5.51 -4.62
CA VAL A 168 16.45 -5.44 -4.21
C VAL A 168 16.75 -4.00 -3.86
N SER A 169 17.28 -3.80 -2.66
CA SER A 169 17.66 -2.50 -2.12
C SER A 169 19.16 -2.48 -1.92
N LEU A 170 19.76 -1.34 -2.24
CA LEU A 170 21.19 -1.09 -2.15
C LEU A 170 21.40 0.27 -1.49
N PHE A 171 22.29 0.34 -0.51
CA PHE A 171 22.65 1.61 0.13
C PHE A 171 24.11 1.58 0.56
N LEU A 172 24.69 2.77 0.74
CA LEU A 172 26.06 2.92 1.23
C LEU A 172 26.03 3.14 2.75
N PHE A 173 26.65 2.23 3.50
CA PHE A 173 26.79 2.36 4.95
C PHE A 173 28.27 2.35 5.31
N ARG A 174 28.73 3.46 5.90
CA ARG A 174 30.15 3.65 6.26
C ARG A 174 31.10 3.39 5.07
N GLY A 175 30.70 3.82 3.87
CA GLY A 175 31.48 3.65 2.64
C GLY A 175 31.41 2.24 2.01
N GLN A 176 30.67 1.31 2.61
CA GLN A 176 30.48 -0.03 2.06
C GLN A 176 29.09 -0.19 1.48
N THR A 177 29.01 -0.83 0.31
CA THR A 177 27.74 -1.20 -0.30
C THR A 177 27.11 -2.36 0.45
N GLN A 178 25.86 -2.17 0.85
CA GLN A 178 25.03 -3.16 1.51
C GLN A 178 23.83 -3.48 0.63
N TYR A 179 23.36 -4.72 0.73
CA TYR A 179 22.27 -5.26 -0.10
C TYR A 179 21.22 -5.92 0.79
N ASP A 180 19.96 -5.58 0.53
CA ASP A 180 18.81 -6.21 1.18
C ASP A 180 17.80 -6.64 0.11
N THR A 181 17.11 -7.76 0.33
CA THR A 181 16.07 -8.25 -0.59
C THR A 181 14.78 -8.54 0.15
N PHE A 182 13.67 -8.08 -0.41
CA PHE A 182 12.35 -8.24 0.16
C PHE A 182 11.39 -8.85 -0.86
N PRO A 183 10.48 -9.74 -0.45
CA PRO A 183 9.40 -10.13 -1.32
C PRO A 183 8.49 -8.94 -1.61
N ASP A 184 8.09 -8.76 -2.87
CA ASP A 184 7.24 -7.63 -3.29
C ASP A 184 5.95 -7.52 -2.47
N PHE A 185 5.34 -8.67 -2.15
CA PHE A 185 4.10 -8.77 -1.39
C PHE A 185 4.19 -8.24 0.05
N SER A 186 5.40 -8.09 0.60
CA SER A 186 5.61 -7.54 1.94
C SER A 186 5.65 -6.01 1.99
N ILE A 187 5.53 -5.34 0.84
CA ILE A 187 5.62 -3.89 0.75
C ILE A 187 4.23 -3.27 0.87
N ILE A 188 4.13 -2.24 1.70
CA ILE A 188 2.93 -1.41 1.83
C ILE A 188 3.02 -0.16 0.95
N THR A 189 1.87 0.29 0.47
CA THR A 189 1.68 1.59 -0.17
C THR A 189 1.21 2.60 0.86
N LEU A 190 1.71 3.82 0.75
CA LEU A 190 1.54 4.85 1.77
C LEU A 190 1.01 6.15 1.18
N SER A 191 0.27 6.89 2.00
CA SER A 191 0.04 8.33 1.84
C SER A 191 0.62 9.06 3.05
N LEU A 192 1.56 9.98 2.83
CA LEU A 192 2.18 10.74 3.91
C LEU A 192 1.27 11.86 4.40
N SER A 193 1.35 12.16 5.70
CA SER A 193 0.81 13.40 6.26
C SER A 193 1.52 14.63 5.66
N PRO A 194 0.89 15.81 5.65
CA PRO A 194 1.50 17.03 5.10
C PRO A 194 2.84 17.42 5.72
N ASP A 195 3.06 17.06 6.98
CA ASP A 195 4.30 17.30 7.74
C ASP A 195 5.29 16.11 7.68
N GLY A 196 4.92 14.99 7.04
CA GLY A 196 5.75 13.79 6.91
C GLY A 196 6.02 13.03 8.21
N SER A 197 5.32 13.35 9.30
CA SER A 197 5.49 12.67 10.60
C SER A 197 4.79 11.31 10.65
N GLU A 198 3.72 11.15 9.87
CA GLU A 198 2.87 9.96 9.84
C GLU A 198 2.61 9.51 8.40
N ALA A 199 2.27 8.23 8.26
CA ALA A 199 1.86 7.64 7.01
C ALA A 199 0.58 6.83 7.21
N LEU A 200 -0.37 7.02 6.31
CA LEU A 200 -1.55 6.17 6.18
C LEU A 200 -1.22 5.00 5.27
N VAL A 201 -1.47 3.78 5.73
CA VAL A 201 -1.38 2.59 4.88
C VAL A 201 -2.57 2.53 3.94
N THR A 202 -2.33 2.60 2.64
CA THR A 202 -3.38 2.64 1.61
C THR A 202 -3.55 1.33 0.86
N GLY A 203 -2.68 0.37 1.08
CA GLY A 203 -2.64 -0.87 0.31
C GLY A 203 -1.36 -1.66 0.52
N HIS A 204 -1.33 -2.86 -0.04
CA HIS A 204 -0.18 -3.76 -0.13
C HIS A 204 0.18 -4.01 -1.59
N LEU A 205 1.48 -4.08 -1.91
CA LEU A 205 1.97 -4.40 -3.25
C LEU A 205 2.02 -5.92 -3.47
N MET A 206 0.85 -6.55 -3.47
CA MET A 206 0.75 -8.01 -3.53
C MET A 206 1.00 -8.62 -4.92
N THR A 207 0.83 -7.87 -6.03
CA THR A 207 0.82 -8.46 -7.37
C THR A 207 1.66 -7.71 -8.39
N LYS A 208 2.23 -8.45 -9.37
CA LYS A 208 2.92 -7.88 -10.55
C LYS A 208 2.02 -6.90 -11.31
N GLN A 209 0.71 -7.16 -11.34
CA GLN A 209 -0.25 -6.36 -12.08
C GLN A 209 -0.58 -5.04 -11.41
N LYS A 210 -0.88 -5.03 -10.09
CA LYS A 210 -1.09 -3.79 -9.33
C LYS A 210 0.11 -2.87 -9.44
N LEU A 211 1.31 -3.44 -9.51
CA LEU A 211 2.51 -2.67 -9.76
C LEU A 211 2.58 -2.10 -11.18
N ARG A 212 2.34 -2.89 -12.23
CA ARG A 212 2.34 -2.37 -13.60
C ARG A 212 1.34 -1.22 -13.76
N GLU A 213 0.14 -1.38 -13.22
CA GLU A 213 -0.88 -0.32 -13.16
C GLU A 213 -0.39 0.93 -12.42
N ILE A 214 0.51 0.78 -11.47
CA ILE A 214 1.09 1.86 -10.69
C ILE A 214 2.29 2.51 -11.40
N THR A 215 3.16 1.74 -12.07
CA THR A 215 4.42 2.22 -12.65
C THR A 215 4.35 2.57 -14.12
N GLU A 216 3.43 1.97 -14.88
CA GLU A 216 3.29 2.13 -16.34
C GLU A 216 2.15 3.08 -16.73
N SER A 217 1.34 3.55 -15.77
CA SER A 217 0.28 4.55 -15.98
C SER A 217 0.80 6.00 -16.00
N ASN A 218 2.12 6.21 -16.14
CA ASN A 218 2.75 7.52 -16.28
C ASN A 218 3.43 7.67 -17.64
#